data_AF-A0AAV1H481-F1
#
_entry.id   AF-A0AAV1H481-F1
#
_cell.length_a   1.000
_cell.length_b   1.000
_cell.length_c   1.000
_cell.angle_alpha   90.00
_cell.angle_beta   90.00
_cell.angle_gamma   90.00
#
_symmetry.space_group_name_H-M   'P 1'
#
loop_
_entity.id
_entity.type
_entity.pdbx_description
1 polymer ?
#
loop_
_entity_poly.entity_id
_entity_poly.type
_entity_poly.pdbx_seq_one_letter_code
_entity_poly.pdbx_strand_id
1 'polypeptide(L)'
;MSFEWPWQYNFPPFFTLQPNVDTRQKQLAAWCSLALSYCRHHKLYTLDVMEAQESPVFNNKKIERKLSMEAIQVVFEELRKKGNLEWLDKNKSRCLVMWRRPEEWGKLIYQFPKTGWSTLCLHFTNCPMVMIQKVKSFTV
;
A
#
# COMPACT_ATOMS: atom_id res chain seq x y z
N MET A 1 9.44 4.57 16.70
CA MET A 1 9.73 3.13 16.69
C MET A 1 10.22 2.78 15.29
N SER A 2 11.25 1.95 15.18
CA SER A 2 11.75 1.47 13.88
C SER A 2 10.74 0.51 13.23
N PHE A 3 10.71 0.48 11.90
CA PHE A 3 9.93 -0.50 11.15
C PHE A 3 10.54 -1.90 11.32
N GLU A 4 9.72 -2.89 11.67
CA GLU A 4 10.15 -4.29 11.75
C GLU A 4 10.05 -4.96 10.38
N TRP A 5 11.21 -5.39 9.86
CA TRP A 5 11.27 -6.07 8.58
C TRP A 5 10.98 -7.56 8.73
N PRO A 6 10.16 -8.15 7.84
CA PRO A 6 9.90 -9.58 7.85
C PRO A 6 11.17 -10.34 7.45
N TRP A 7 11.31 -11.60 7.91
CA TRP A 7 12.50 -12.40 7.63
C TRP A 7 12.76 -12.59 6.13
N GLN A 8 11.70 -12.65 5.31
CA GLN A 8 11.78 -12.76 3.85
C GLN A 8 12.54 -11.59 3.22
N TYR A 9 12.53 -10.41 3.83
CA TYR A 9 13.26 -9.24 3.33
C TYR A 9 14.79 -9.41 3.40
N ASN A 10 15.29 -10.29 4.27
CA ASN A 10 16.73 -10.64 4.32
C ASN A 10 17.06 -11.89 3.49
N PHE A 11 16.09 -12.45 2.76
CA PHE A 11 16.29 -13.63 1.93
C PHE A 11 16.58 -13.23 0.48
N PRO A 12 17.80 -13.40 -0.06
CA PRO A 12 18.15 -12.90 -1.39
C PRO A 12 17.23 -13.37 -2.54
N PRO A 13 16.75 -14.63 -2.58
CA PRO A 13 15.80 -15.08 -3.60
C PRO A 13 14.45 -14.35 -3.57
N PHE A 14 14.09 -13.69 -2.47
CA PHE A 14 12.85 -12.91 -2.35
C PHE A 14 12.78 -11.72 -3.31
N PHE A 15 13.94 -11.19 -3.72
CA PHE A 15 14.07 -10.08 -4.68
C PHE A 15 14.11 -10.55 -6.14
N THR A 16 13.99 -11.87 -6.39
CA THR A 16 13.94 -12.44 -7.73
C THR A 16 12.59 -13.12 -7.93
N LEU A 17 11.89 -12.78 -9.03
CA LEU A 17 10.58 -13.36 -9.32
C LEU A 17 10.71 -14.88 -9.49
N GLN A 18 9.98 -15.63 -8.68
CA GLN A 18 10.08 -17.10 -8.73
C GLN A 18 9.36 -17.65 -9.97
N PRO A 19 9.93 -18.66 -10.66
CA PRO A 19 9.31 -19.25 -11.84
C PRO A 19 8.09 -20.12 -11.49
N ASN A 20 8.13 -20.75 -10.32
CA ASN A 20 7.03 -21.58 -9.82
C ASN A 20 5.85 -20.68 -9.41
N VAL A 21 4.65 -20.97 -9.93
CA VAL A 21 3.44 -20.17 -9.72
C VAL A 21 3.01 -20.13 -8.24
N ASP A 22 3.05 -21.26 -7.53
CA ASP A 22 2.66 -21.34 -6.12
C ASP A 22 3.62 -20.52 -5.23
N THR A 23 4.92 -20.68 -5.47
CA THR A 23 5.95 -19.91 -4.75
C THR A 23 5.85 -18.43 -5.07
N ARG A 24 5.60 -18.08 -6.34
CA ARG A 24 5.40 -16.69 -6.78
C ARG A 24 4.18 -16.06 -6.14
N GLN A 25 3.06 -16.78 -6.01
CA GLN A 25 1.88 -16.26 -5.31
C GLN A 25 2.18 -15.95 -3.85
N LYS A 26 2.88 -16.86 -3.14
CA LYS A 26 3.31 -16.63 -1.74
C LYS A 26 4.27 -15.44 -1.65
N GLN A 27 5.21 -15.33 -2.57
CA GLN A 27 6.13 -14.20 -2.68
C GLN A 27 5.37 -12.88 -2.87
N LEU A 28 4.44 -12.81 -3.81
CA LEU A 28 3.63 -11.61 -4.07
C LEU A 28 2.75 -11.26 -2.86
N ALA A 29 2.16 -12.25 -2.19
CA ALA A 29 1.38 -12.01 -0.97
C ALA A 29 2.24 -11.39 0.15
N ALA A 30 3.47 -11.88 0.34
CA ALA A 30 4.42 -11.31 1.28
C ALA A 30 4.83 -9.88 0.88
N TRP A 31 5.07 -9.62 -0.41
CA TRP A 31 5.37 -8.28 -0.92
C TRP A 31 4.21 -7.30 -0.70
N CYS A 32 2.97 -7.71 -0.97
CA CYS A 32 1.80 -6.87 -0.69
C CYS A 32 1.73 -6.52 0.80
N SER A 33 1.92 -7.49 1.69
CA SER A 33 1.87 -7.26 3.13
C SER A 33 3.00 -6.33 3.59
N LEU A 34 4.22 -6.51 3.08
CA LEU A 34 5.37 -5.67 3.39
C LEU A 34 5.13 -4.22 2.94
N ALA A 35 4.69 -4.03 1.70
CA ALA A 35 4.41 -2.71 1.14
C ALA A 35 3.34 -1.96 1.95
N LEU A 36 2.23 -2.63 2.30
CA LEU A 36 1.16 -2.01 3.10
C LEU A 36 1.60 -1.66 4.52
N SER A 37 2.33 -2.57 5.19
CA SER A 37 2.86 -2.31 6.53
C SER A 37 3.84 -1.14 6.53
N TYR A 38 4.71 -1.06 5.53
CA TYR A 38 5.66 0.05 5.39
C TYR A 38 4.95 1.37 5.13
N CYS A 39 4.01 1.39 4.18
CA CYS A 39 3.20 2.59 3.88
C CYS A 39 2.45 3.06 5.12
N ARG A 40 1.86 2.14 5.89
CA ARG A 40 1.18 2.44 7.16
C ARG A 40 2.13 3.05 8.19
N HIS A 41 3.33 2.48 8.33
CA HIS A 41 4.30 2.97 9.31
C HIS A 41 4.80 4.39 8.98
N HIS A 42 5.08 4.65 7.70
CA HIS A 42 5.56 5.95 7.23
C HIS A 42 4.44 6.94 6.87
N LYS A 43 3.17 6.55 7.06
CA LYS A 43 1.98 7.31 6.67
C LYS A 43 1.98 7.74 5.20
N LEU A 44 2.50 6.88 4.33
CA LEU A 44 2.50 7.08 2.88
C LEU A 44 1.20 6.58 2.29
N TYR A 45 0.58 7.43 1.48
CA TYR A 45 -0.68 7.13 0.79
C TYR A 45 -0.55 7.24 -0.71
N THR A 46 0.43 7.98 -1.20
CA THR A 46 0.75 8.13 -2.62
C THR A 46 2.16 7.63 -2.85
N LEU A 47 2.35 6.80 -3.87
CA LEU A 47 3.65 6.32 -4.30
C LEU A 47 3.81 6.54 -5.80
N ASP A 48 4.98 6.99 -6.20
CA ASP A 48 5.42 6.95 -7.58
C ASP A 48 6.20 5.65 -7.84
N VAL A 49 6.04 5.04 -9.01
CA VAL A 49 6.73 3.78 -9.35
C VAL A 49 8.26 3.98 -9.36
N MET A 50 8.75 5.13 -9.82
CA MET A 50 10.19 5.41 -9.85
C MET A 50 10.74 5.58 -8.44
N GLU A 51 10.03 6.33 -7.60
CA GLU A 51 10.40 6.53 -6.19
C GLU A 51 10.31 5.22 -5.39
N ALA A 52 9.29 4.40 -5.67
CA ALA A 52 9.12 3.09 -5.04
C ALA A 52 10.32 2.19 -5.33
N GLN A 53 10.87 2.19 -6.55
CA GLN A 53 12.04 1.38 -6.88
C GLN A 53 13.28 1.74 -6.05
N GLU A 54 13.46 3.02 -5.72
CA GLU A 54 14.57 3.49 -4.88
C GLU A 54 14.28 3.36 -3.38
N SER A 55 13.00 3.22 -3.02
CA SER A 55 12.57 3.07 -1.64
C SER A 55 13.19 1.85 -0.96
N PRO A 56 13.42 1.90 0.36
CA PRO A 56 13.95 0.77 1.11
C PRO A 56 12.99 -0.42 1.15
N VAL A 57 11.74 -0.29 0.70
CA VAL A 57 10.82 -1.44 0.58
C VAL A 57 11.31 -2.38 -0.51
N PHE A 58 11.64 -1.84 -1.68
CA PHE A 58 11.98 -2.62 -2.87
C PHE A 58 13.49 -2.68 -3.12
N ASN A 59 14.28 -1.87 -2.41
CA ASN A 59 15.74 -1.84 -2.48
C ASN A 59 16.37 -2.11 -1.11
N ASN A 60 16.90 -3.33 -0.93
CA ASN A 60 17.63 -3.71 0.26
C ASN A 60 19.13 -3.52 0.08
N LYS A 61 19.63 -2.38 0.57
CA LYS A 61 21.06 -2.05 0.58
C LYS A 61 21.92 -2.99 1.43
N LYS A 62 21.36 -3.71 2.41
CA LYS A 62 22.13 -4.61 3.29
C LYS A 62 22.58 -5.89 2.59
N ILE A 63 21.76 -6.39 1.68
CA ILE A 63 22.04 -7.61 0.89
C ILE A 63 22.35 -7.28 -0.58
N GLU A 64 22.43 -5.99 -0.92
CA GLU A 64 22.66 -5.47 -2.27
C GLU A 64 21.68 -6.04 -3.31
N ARG A 65 20.41 -6.17 -2.92
CA ARG A 65 19.34 -6.66 -3.81
C ARG A 65 18.24 -5.63 -3.96
N LYS A 66 17.78 -5.47 -5.20
CA LYS A 66 16.66 -4.63 -5.58
C LYS A 66 15.68 -5.41 -6.43
N LEU A 67 14.40 -5.13 -6.28
CA LEU A 67 13.35 -5.69 -7.12
C LEU A 67 13.36 -4.98 -8.48
N SER A 68 13.26 -5.73 -9.58
CA SER A 68 13.14 -5.16 -10.93
C SER A 68 11.83 -4.40 -11.11
N MET A 69 11.81 -3.38 -11.95
CA MET A 69 10.60 -2.57 -12.25
C MET A 69 9.40 -3.43 -12.68
N GLU A 70 9.64 -4.45 -13.50
CA GLU A 70 8.60 -5.40 -13.94
C GLU A 70 7.94 -6.13 -12.76
N ALA A 71 8.76 -6.64 -11.84
CA ALA A 71 8.27 -7.31 -10.63
C ALA A 71 7.54 -6.33 -9.68
N ILE A 72 7.98 -5.08 -9.57
CA ILE A 72 7.25 -4.03 -8.81
C ILE A 72 5.87 -3.80 -9.43
N GLN A 73 5.78 -3.69 -10.76
CA GLN A 73 4.49 -3.54 -11.45
C GLN A 73 3.56 -4.72 -11.19
N VAL A 74 4.08 -5.95 -11.16
CA VAL A 74 3.28 -7.14 -10.79
C VAL A 74 2.79 -7.04 -9.35
N VAL A 75 3.62 -6.63 -8.39
CA VAL A 75 3.20 -6.43 -6.99
C VAL A 75 2.10 -5.36 -6.90
N PHE A 76 2.23 -4.25 -7.64
CA PHE A 76 1.23 -3.18 -7.64
C PHE A 76 -0.09 -3.62 -8.28
N GLU A 77 -0.03 -4.43 -9.34
CA GLU A 77 -1.22 -5.02 -9.96
C GLU A 77 -1.93 -5.98 -9.00
N GLU A 78 -1.18 -6.78 -8.23
CA GLU A 78 -1.77 -7.62 -7.18
C GLU A 78 -2.39 -6.80 -6.03
N LEU A 79 -1.77 -5.68 -5.64
CA LEU A 79 -2.37 -4.75 -4.68
C LEU A 79 -3.66 -4.12 -5.23
N ARG A 80 -3.69 -3.80 -6.52
CA ARG A 80 -4.87 -3.27 -7.22
C ARG A 80 -6.01 -4.28 -7.21
N LYS A 81 -5.73 -5.54 -7.57
CA LYS A 81 -6.71 -6.65 -7.52
C LYS A 81 -7.27 -6.86 -6.12
N LYS A 82 -6.45 -6.67 -5.08
CA LYS A 82 -6.88 -6.78 -3.68
C LYS A 82 -7.70 -5.59 -3.17
N GLY A 83 -7.85 -4.53 -3.98
CA GLY A 83 -8.57 -3.31 -3.64
C GLY A 83 -7.76 -2.33 -2.77
N ASN A 84 -6.45 -2.53 -2.65
CA ASN A 84 -5.59 -1.72 -1.78
C ASN A 84 -4.74 -0.70 -2.56
N LEU A 85 -4.85 -0.65 -3.89
CA LEU A 85 -4.12 0.28 -4.74
C LEU A 85 -5.00 0.78 -5.86
N GLU A 86 -4.93 2.08 -6.13
CA GLU A 86 -5.60 2.72 -7.26
C GLU A 86 -4.60 3.59 -8.04
N TRP A 87 -4.61 3.47 -9.36
CA TRP A 87 -3.77 4.31 -10.22
C TRP A 87 -4.39 5.70 -10.36
N LEU A 88 -3.60 6.74 -10.11
CA LEU A 88 -4.04 8.13 -10.28
C LEU A 88 -3.93 8.58 -11.74
N ASP A 89 -2.98 8.01 -12.47
CA ASP A 89 -2.69 8.35 -13.86
C ASP A 89 -2.97 7.18 -14.80
N LYS A 90 -3.41 7.50 -16.03
CA LYS A 90 -3.51 6.50 -17.12
C LYS A 90 -2.16 5.86 -17.45
N ASN A 91 -1.09 6.61 -17.23
CA ASN A 91 0.30 6.19 -17.49
C ASN A 91 0.85 5.24 -16.40
N LYS A 92 0.09 4.94 -15.34
CA LYS A 92 0.52 4.08 -14.23
C LYS A 92 1.86 4.52 -13.61
N SER A 93 2.09 5.83 -13.55
CA SER A 93 3.25 6.46 -12.91
C SER A 93 3.05 6.59 -11.40
N ARG A 94 1.85 7.04 -10.99
CA ARG A 94 1.51 7.28 -9.59
C ARG A 94 0.31 6.46 -9.16
N CYS A 95 0.41 5.91 -7.97
CA CYS A 95 -0.65 5.14 -7.35
C CYS A 95 -0.97 5.65 -5.94
N LEU A 96 -2.25 5.57 -5.60
CA LEU A 96 -2.76 5.70 -4.25
C LEU A 96 -2.75 4.33 -3.58
N VAL A 97 -2.06 4.20 -2.45
CA VAL A 97 -2.01 2.99 -1.62
C VAL A 97 -2.92 3.17 -0.41
N MET A 98 -3.82 2.21 -0.23
CA MET A 98 -4.81 2.18 0.84
C MET A 98 -4.45 1.04 1.80
N TRP A 99 -3.92 1.37 2.98
CA TRP A 99 -3.54 0.37 4.00
C TRP A 99 -4.73 -0.31 4.69
N ARG A 100 -5.91 0.29 4.57
CA ARG A 100 -7.19 -0.26 5.00
C ARG A 100 -8.16 -0.01 3.87
N ARG A 101 -9.04 -0.97 3.66
CA ARG A 101 -10.01 -0.89 2.59
C ARG A 101 -11.05 0.20 2.85
N PRO A 102 -11.50 0.93 1.84
CA PRO A 102 -12.56 1.94 1.99
C PRO A 102 -13.82 1.40 2.66
N GLU A 103 -14.17 0.13 2.43
CA GLU A 103 -15.36 -0.49 3.03
C GLU A 103 -15.21 -0.67 4.55
N GLU A 104 -13.99 -0.95 5.03
CA GLU A 104 -13.69 -1.03 6.46
C GLU A 104 -13.72 0.37 7.10
N TRP A 105 -13.26 1.38 6.37
CA TRP A 105 -13.39 2.78 6.78
C TRP A 105 -14.85 3.22 6.87
N GLY A 106 -15.68 2.85 5.90
CA GLY A 106 -17.11 3.16 5.89
C GLY A 106 -17.83 2.58 7.12
N LYS A 107 -17.51 1.32 7.50
CA LYS A 107 -18.06 0.71 8.73
C LYS A 107 -17.59 1.42 10.00
N LEU A 108 -16.32 1.82 10.09
CA LEU A 108 -15.81 2.57 11.24
C LEU A 108 -16.50 3.93 11.38
N ILE A 109 -16.77 4.62 10.26
CA ILE A 109 -17.53 5.88 10.25
C ILE A 109 -18.99 5.65 10.64
N TYR A 110 -19.60 4.56 10.16
CA TYR A 110 -21.02 4.26 10.42
C TYR A 110 -21.28 3.78 11.86
N GLN A 111 -20.33 3.06 12.47
CA GLN A 111 -20.39 2.62 13.87
C GLN A 111 -20.10 3.77 14.85
N PHE A 112 -19.56 4.89 14.38
CA PHE A 112 -19.33 6.07 15.20
C PHE A 112 -20.69 6.71 15.61
N PRO A 113 -20.90 7.03 16.89
CA PRO A 113 -22.18 7.56 17.36
C PRO A 113 -22.52 8.87 16.64
N LYS A 114 -23.80 9.01 16.24
CA LYS A 114 -24.40 10.20 15.59
C LYS A 114 -24.47 11.43 16.51
N THR A 115 -23.49 11.65 17.39
CA THR A 115 -23.43 12.81 18.28
C THR A 115 -22.50 13.86 17.68
N GLY A 116 -23.08 14.78 16.90
CA GLY A 116 -22.44 16.07 16.58
C GLY A 116 -21.55 16.10 15.34
N TRP A 117 -22.16 16.04 14.16
CA TRP A 117 -21.48 16.10 12.86
C TRP A 117 -20.84 17.45 12.48
N SER A 118 -20.91 18.48 13.33
CA SER A 118 -20.44 19.82 12.96
C SER A 118 -18.97 20.10 13.31
N THR A 119 -18.34 19.36 14.22
CA THR A 119 -17.02 19.75 14.78
C THR A 119 -15.87 18.80 14.44
N LEU A 120 -16.16 17.53 14.13
CA LEU A 120 -15.12 16.48 13.97
C LEU A 120 -14.71 16.19 12.52
N CYS A 121 -15.22 16.91 11.51
CA CYS A 121 -14.68 16.80 10.14
C CYS A 121 -13.26 17.39 10.03
N LEU A 122 -12.83 18.19 11.01
CA LEU A 122 -11.53 18.88 11.00
C LEU A 122 -10.43 18.13 11.77
N HIS A 123 -10.75 17.13 12.59
CA HIS A 123 -9.76 16.50 13.50
C HIS A 123 -9.13 15.19 12.98
N PHE A 124 -9.55 14.67 11.82
CA PHE A 124 -8.80 13.64 11.10
C PHE A 124 -7.71 14.28 10.23
N THR A 125 -6.88 15.15 10.83
CA THR A 125 -5.78 15.89 10.16
C THR A 125 -4.64 15.01 9.63
N ASN A 126 -4.71 13.69 9.82
CA ASN A 126 -3.73 12.74 9.29
C ASN A 126 -4.26 11.85 8.15
N CYS A 127 -5.52 12.00 7.73
CA CYS A 127 -6.07 11.28 6.58
C CYS A 127 -5.98 12.20 5.34
N PRO A 128 -5.28 11.81 4.25
CA PRO A 128 -5.13 12.65 3.08
C PRO A 128 -6.50 12.92 2.47
N MET A 129 -6.73 14.14 2.00
CA MET A 129 -8.00 14.57 1.38
C MET A 129 -8.52 13.60 0.30
N VAL A 130 -7.61 12.91 -0.39
CA VAL A 130 -7.92 11.92 -1.44
C VAL A 130 -8.75 10.75 -0.89
N MET A 131 -8.46 10.27 0.32
CA MET A 131 -9.21 9.19 0.96
C MET A 131 -10.63 9.65 1.35
N ILE A 132 -10.76 10.90 1.83
CA ILE A 132 -12.04 11.50 2.22
C ILE A 132 -12.96 11.68 1.00
N GLN A 133 -12.42 12.15 -0.13
CA GLN A 133 -13.18 12.28 -1.38
C GLN A 133 -13.67 10.93 -1.91
N LYS A 134 -12.86 9.87 -1.77
CA LYS A 134 -13.23 8.52 -2.21
C LYS A 134 -14.34 7.91 -1.35
N VAL A 135 -14.25 8.04 -0.03
CA VAL A 135 -15.32 7.59 0.90
C VAL A 135 -16.64 8.30 0.60
N LYS A 136 -16.62 9.62 0.33
CA LYS A 136 -17.81 10.36 -0.10
C LYS A 136 -18.43 9.82 -1.40
N SER A 137 -17.61 9.35 -2.34
CA SER A 137 -18.10 8.78 -3.62
C SER A 137 -18.73 7.39 -3.47
N PHE A 138 -18.41 6.66 -2.39
CA PHE A 138 -18.97 5.34 -2.09
C PHE A 138 -20.24 5.39 -1.20
N THR A 139 -20.54 6.54 -0.59
CA THR A 139 -21.66 6.70 0.35
C THR A 139 -22.86 7.43 -0.27
N VAL A 140 -22.83 7.68 -1.58
CA VAL A 140 -23.93 8.29 -2.36
C VAL A 140 -24.47 7.26 -3.34
#